data_AF-A0A951R7C5-F1
#
_entry.id   AF-A0A951R7C5-F1
#
_cell.length_a   1.000
_cell.length_b   1.000
_cell.length_c   1.000
_cell.angle_alpha   90.00
_cell.angle_beta   90.00
_cell.angle_gamma   90.00
#
_symmetry.space_group_name_H-M   'P 1'
#
loop_
_entity.id
_entity.type
_entity.pdbx_description
1 polymer ?
#
loop_
_entity_poly.entity_id
_entity_poly.type
_entity_poly.pdbx_seq_one_letter_code
_entity_poly.pdbx_strand_id
1 'polypeptide(L)'
;MKKKWFHNKTRMIFQLAVLALIIGTLIFAAFRANLNPDYEKYCPFGGIMSLGSKLNLGTMSCAISETQVFIGVGILLLIVLVGKLFCGWLCPVGTVSEWFNKIGTRLGVSFTLKGIADRILRLGKYVLLFFAAYLTMTSSELWCKNFCPYFGPVSGFNVDVTLWASLLAIFAVVIASMFIKKFWCKYACPLGALSNVFANILITGPIIIIYVILVLAGVKIGIFWLLLALVAATALTEAIRYKFYSISPFKIRPDKNLCTSCTVCDNHCPEGIEVSSYEDAVTHPDCTLCLDCVKACPVHDSLKIKGGKWLPPVAIVVMIVLALLFAKQFPMTTLSERWGYYDEADSLNTVGKVLFEDLGTIHCYGSAKSLQNKVMRNPGIVGLDVWASKKKVILYYDTSRITETDVKRFVFTPSRYNMRKGLPPEAVPKYLVGYRVGIWELWDGVDNLHIYRMLEKHPGVYGFATEFGEPVYAKFYIDPEL
;
A
#
# COMPACT_ATOMS: atom_id res chain seq x y z
N MET A 1 -26.59 -24.52 -24.24
CA MET A 1 -26.72 -23.33 -23.36
C MET A 1 -25.67 -22.28 -23.74
N LYS A 2 -26.06 -21.08 -24.18
CA LYS A 2 -25.10 -19.97 -24.39
C LYS A 2 -24.47 -19.64 -23.02
N LYS A 3 -23.22 -20.04 -22.79
CA LYS A 3 -22.45 -19.73 -21.56
C LYS A 3 -22.33 -18.21 -21.45
N LYS A 4 -23.22 -17.56 -20.70
CA LYS A 4 -23.07 -16.15 -20.35
C LYS A 4 -21.79 -16.02 -19.50
N TRP A 5 -20.84 -15.24 -19.99
CA TRP A 5 -19.51 -15.06 -19.38
C TRP A 5 -19.56 -14.54 -17.93
N PHE A 6 -20.65 -13.85 -17.58
CA PHE A 6 -20.93 -13.34 -16.24
C PHE A 6 -22.40 -13.55 -15.85
N HIS A 7 -22.64 -14.43 -14.87
CA HIS A 7 -23.96 -14.67 -14.30
C HIS A 7 -24.30 -13.64 -13.20
N ASN A 8 -23.28 -13.19 -12.46
CA ASN A 8 -23.43 -12.24 -11.36
C ASN A 8 -23.22 -10.79 -11.83
N LYS A 9 -24.29 -10.16 -12.33
CA LYS A 9 -24.25 -8.79 -12.84
C LYS A 9 -23.75 -7.76 -11.81
N THR A 10 -24.15 -7.89 -10.55
CA THR A 10 -23.74 -6.91 -9.51
C THR A 10 -22.24 -6.97 -9.28
N ARG A 11 -21.67 -8.16 -9.13
CA ARG A 11 -20.21 -8.32 -8.96
C ARG A 11 -19.45 -7.77 -10.15
N MET A 12 -19.94 -8.03 -11.36
CA MET A 12 -19.34 -7.52 -12.60
C MET A 12 -19.32 -5.99 -12.65
N ILE A 13 -20.39 -5.32 -12.22
CA ILE A 13 -20.44 -3.85 -12.16
C ILE A 13 -19.35 -3.30 -11.23
N PHE A 14 -19.18 -3.89 -10.03
CA PHE A 14 -18.13 -3.46 -9.09
C PHE A 14 -16.73 -3.69 -9.66
N GLN A 15 -16.46 -4.87 -10.23
CA GLN A 15 -15.18 -5.20 -10.85
C GLN A 15 -14.84 -4.23 -12.00
N LEU A 16 -15.80 -3.96 -12.88
CA LEU A 16 -15.64 -3.01 -13.99
C LEU A 16 -15.45 -1.58 -13.49
N ALA A 17 -16.19 -1.14 -12.47
CA ALA A 17 -16.04 0.19 -11.90
C ALA A 17 -14.63 0.41 -11.32
N VAL A 18 -14.09 -0.58 -10.60
CA VAL A 18 -12.72 -0.50 -10.06
C VAL A 18 -11.68 -0.46 -11.19
N LEU A 19 -11.81 -1.33 -12.20
CA LEU A 19 -10.90 -1.32 -13.35
C LEU A 19 -10.99 -0.01 -14.15
N ALA A 20 -12.20 0.51 -14.37
CA ALA A 20 -12.42 1.78 -15.07
C ALA A 20 -11.83 2.95 -14.28
N LEU A 21 -11.91 2.94 -12.95
CA LEU A 21 -11.28 3.96 -12.11
C LEU A 21 -9.75 3.93 -12.25
N ILE A 22 -9.13 2.73 -12.21
CA ILE A 22 -7.68 2.58 -12.37
C ILE A 22 -7.23 3.00 -13.78
N ILE A 23 -7.92 2.55 -14.82
CA ILE A 23 -7.58 2.92 -16.21
C ILE A 23 -7.82 4.42 -16.42
N GLY A 24 -8.89 4.98 -15.86
CA GLY A 24 -9.19 6.41 -15.93
C GLY A 24 -8.12 7.27 -15.29
N THR A 25 -7.58 6.90 -14.12
CA THR A 25 -6.47 7.63 -13.50
C THR A 25 -5.19 7.53 -14.30
N LEU A 26 -4.90 6.36 -14.90
CA LEU A 26 -3.75 6.18 -15.79
C LEU A 26 -3.83 7.05 -17.05
N ILE A 27 -5.00 7.07 -17.71
CA ILE A 27 -5.23 7.91 -18.89
C ILE A 27 -5.10 9.38 -18.49
N PHE A 28 -5.72 9.80 -17.38
CA PHE A 28 -5.66 11.18 -16.91
C PHE A 28 -4.23 11.63 -16.57
N ALA A 29 -3.44 10.76 -15.94
CA ALA A 29 -2.03 11.02 -15.66
C ALA A 29 -1.20 11.13 -16.94
N ALA A 30 -1.47 10.29 -17.95
CA ALA A 30 -0.79 10.37 -19.25
C ALA A 30 -1.09 11.70 -19.97
N PHE A 31 -2.29 12.26 -19.83
CA PHE A 31 -2.65 13.56 -20.42
C PHE A 31 -2.14 14.78 -19.62
N ARG A 32 -1.82 14.63 -18.33
CA ARG A 32 -1.23 15.69 -17.50
C ARG A 32 0.17 15.30 -17.00
N ALA A 33 1.20 15.69 -17.74
CA ALA A 33 2.61 15.38 -17.46
C ALA A 33 3.15 15.84 -16.08
N ASN A 34 2.41 16.67 -15.33
CA ASN A 34 2.78 17.14 -13.99
C ASN A 34 2.07 16.39 -12.85
N LEU A 35 1.26 15.37 -13.13
CA LEU A 35 0.60 14.57 -12.11
C LEU A 35 1.31 13.22 -12.00
N ASN A 36 2.04 13.00 -10.90
CA ASN A 36 2.51 11.68 -10.48
C ASN A 36 1.49 11.11 -9.48
N PRO A 37 0.44 10.42 -9.93
CA PRO A 37 -0.49 9.75 -9.02
C PRO A 37 0.23 8.69 -8.17
N ASP A 38 0.15 8.83 -6.85
CA ASP A 38 0.60 7.81 -5.90
C ASP A 38 -0.37 6.63 -5.92
N TYR A 39 -0.14 5.67 -6.80
CA TYR A 39 -0.98 4.47 -6.94
C TYR A 39 -0.93 3.54 -5.73
N GLU A 40 0.00 3.78 -4.82
CA GLU A 40 0.10 3.13 -3.51
C GLU A 40 -1.07 3.48 -2.58
N LYS A 41 -1.71 4.65 -2.78
CA LYS A 41 -2.85 5.17 -2.00
C LYS A 41 -4.01 4.19 -1.83
N TYR A 42 -4.13 3.20 -2.72
CA TYR A 42 -5.24 2.25 -2.70
C TYR A 42 -4.81 0.82 -2.35
N CYS A 43 -3.55 0.59 -1.94
CA CYS A 43 -3.06 -0.74 -1.59
C CYS A 43 -3.33 -1.05 -0.09
N PRO A 44 -4.32 -1.89 0.25
CA PRO A 44 -4.62 -2.19 1.66
C PRO A 44 -3.52 -3.00 2.34
N PHE A 45 -2.78 -3.80 1.58
CA PHE A 45 -1.64 -4.55 2.11
C PHE A 45 -0.53 -3.62 2.60
N GLY A 46 -0.24 -2.56 1.83
CA GLY A 46 0.74 -1.55 2.20
C GLY A 46 0.39 -0.88 3.53
N GLY A 47 -0.87 -0.43 3.67
CA GLY A 47 -1.37 0.17 4.90
C GLY A 47 -1.22 -0.73 6.14
N ILE A 48 -1.52 -2.03 6.01
CA ILE A 48 -1.38 -2.98 7.13
C ILE A 48 0.10 -3.18 7.49
N MET A 49 0.97 -3.35 6.50
CA MET A 49 2.41 -3.53 6.76
C MET A 49 3.05 -2.27 7.34
N SER A 50 2.61 -1.09 6.91
CA SER A 50 3.02 0.19 7.51
C SER A 50 2.63 0.30 8.97
N LEU A 51 1.41 -0.10 9.32
CA LEU A 51 0.97 -0.12 10.71
C LEU A 51 1.80 -1.10 11.54
N GLY A 52 2.13 -2.26 10.97
CA GLY A 52 3.07 -3.21 11.57
C GLY A 52 4.45 -2.59 11.82
N SER A 53 4.98 -1.82 10.86
CA SER A 53 6.24 -1.06 11.05
C SER A 53 6.11 -0.01 12.15
N LYS A 54 4.96 0.67 12.24
CA LYS A 54 4.72 1.69 13.26
C LYS A 54 4.67 1.10 14.66
N LEU A 55 4.10 -0.09 14.81
CA LEU A 55 4.07 -0.80 16.08
C LEU A 55 5.45 -1.35 16.48
N ASN A 56 6.31 -1.70 15.51
CA ASN A 56 7.62 -2.28 15.77
C ASN A 56 8.71 -1.23 16.01
N LEU A 57 8.79 -0.22 15.15
CA LEU A 57 9.87 0.78 15.13
C LEU A 57 9.39 2.20 15.46
N GLY A 58 8.08 2.43 15.61
CA GLY A 58 7.51 3.78 15.75
C GLY A 58 7.38 4.54 14.43
N THR A 59 7.64 3.87 13.28
CA THR A 59 7.80 4.51 11.96
C THR A 59 6.77 4.04 10.94
N MET A 60 6.38 4.91 10.01
CA MET A 60 5.52 4.53 8.89
C MET A 60 6.32 4.34 7.60
N SER A 61 5.94 3.38 6.76
CA SER A 61 6.59 3.17 5.47
C SER A 61 6.22 4.25 4.44
N CYS A 62 7.04 4.34 3.41
CA CYS A 62 7.13 5.47 2.50
C CYS A 62 5.86 5.68 1.66
N ALA A 63 5.44 6.94 1.51
CA ALA A 63 4.22 7.35 0.79
C ALA A 63 2.89 6.74 1.27
N ILE A 64 2.85 6.16 2.48
CA ILE A 64 1.62 5.55 3.02
C ILE A 64 0.77 6.60 3.72
N SER A 65 -0.37 6.91 3.10
CA SER A 65 -1.38 7.80 3.67
C SER A 65 -2.18 7.10 4.78
N GLU A 66 -2.79 7.90 5.66
CA GLU A 66 -3.69 7.43 6.72
C GLU A 66 -4.84 6.60 6.14
N THR A 67 -5.34 6.99 4.96
CA THR A 67 -6.42 6.27 4.27
C THR A 67 -6.09 4.81 4.00
N GLN A 68 -4.84 4.50 3.64
CA GLN A 68 -4.40 3.12 3.38
C GLN A 68 -4.42 2.28 4.66
N VAL A 69 -3.98 2.84 5.78
CA VAL A 69 -3.97 2.16 7.08
C VAL A 69 -5.40 1.80 7.48
N PHE A 70 -6.31 2.77 7.45
CA PHE A 70 -7.70 2.54 7.85
C PHE A 70 -8.45 1.61 6.89
N ILE A 71 -8.20 1.70 5.57
CA ILE A 71 -8.76 0.73 4.60
C ILE A 71 -8.20 -0.66 4.87
N GLY A 72 -6.89 -0.77 5.13
CA GLY A 72 -6.22 -2.03 5.47
C GLY A 72 -6.80 -2.69 6.72
N VAL A 73 -6.86 -1.95 7.83
CA VAL A 73 -7.47 -2.41 9.09
C VAL A 73 -8.96 -2.73 8.89
N GLY A 74 -9.70 -1.90 8.16
CA GLY A 74 -11.10 -2.13 7.82
C GLY A 74 -11.31 -3.43 7.05
N ILE A 75 -10.42 -3.77 6.12
CA ILE A 75 -10.46 -5.05 5.40
C ILE A 75 -10.17 -6.23 6.34
N LEU A 76 -9.21 -6.11 7.26
CA LEU A 76 -8.95 -7.16 8.25
C LEU A 76 -10.18 -7.42 9.14
N LEU A 77 -10.81 -6.35 9.64
CA LEU A 77 -12.05 -6.44 10.41
C LEU A 77 -13.17 -7.07 9.57
N LEU A 78 -13.32 -6.65 8.32
CA LEU A 78 -14.31 -7.21 7.40
C LEU A 78 -14.09 -8.71 7.16
N ILE A 79 -12.84 -9.17 7.09
CA ILE A 79 -12.51 -10.59 6.92
C ILE A 79 -12.91 -11.42 8.15
N VAL A 80 -12.67 -10.89 9.36
CA VAL A 80 -13.05 -11.55 10.61
C VAL A 80 -14.58 -11.62 10.76
N LEU A 81 -15.27 -10.52 10.46
CA LEU A 81 -16.71 -10.38 10.69
C LEU A 81 -17.57 -11.03 9.61
N VAL A 82 -17.21 -10.85 8.33
CA VAL A 82 -18.02 -11.26 7.17
C VAL A 82 -17.31 -12.32 6.34
N GLY A 83 -16.04 -12.12 6.03
CA GLY A 83 -15.23 -13.04 5.22
C GLY A 83 -14.44 -12.32 4.13
N LYS A 84 -13.84 -13.08 3.21
CA LYS A 84 -12.85 -12.57 2.24
C LYS A 84 -13.47 -11.89 1.01
N LEU A 85 -14.25 -10.84 1.25
CA LEU A 85 -14.96 -10.11 0.20
C LEU A 85 -14.02 -9.39 -0.77
N PHE A 86 -12.93 -8.81 -0.25
CA PHE A 86 -12.03 -7.96 -1.02
C PHE A 86 -11.46 -8.65 -2.27
N CYS A 87 -10.94 -9.87 -2.11
CA CYS A 87 -10.33 -10.64 -3.20
C CYS A 87 -11.33 -11.03 -4.31
N GLY A 88 -12.63 -11.12 -3.99
CA GLY A 88 -13.69 -11.45 -4.93
C GLY A 88 -14.31 -10.25 -5.63
N TRP A 89 -14.44 -9.12 -4.94
CA TRP A 89 -15.25 -7.97 -5.38
C TRP A 89 -14.43 -6.73 -5.79
N LEU A 90 -13.31 -6.47 -5.12
CA LEU A 90 -12.54 -5.22 -5.30
C LEU A 90 -11.17 -5.42 -5.92
N CYS A 91 -10.53 -6.57 -5.73
CA CYS A 91 -9.15 -6.77 -6.15
C CYS A 91 -9.01 -6.77 -7.69
N PRO A 92 -8.19 -5.87 -8.28
CA PRO A 92 -7.99 -5.81 -9.73
C PRO A 92 -7.24 -7.02 -10.26
N VAL A 93 -6.18 -7.47 -9.56
CA VAL A 93 -5.41 -8.67 -9.92
C VAL A 93 -6.31 -9.90 -9.92
N GLY A 94 -7.14 -10.06 -8.89
CA GLY A 94 -8.09 -11.18 -8.80
C GLY A 94 -9.13 -11.17 -9.93
N THR A 95 -9.58 -9.99 -10.34
CA THR A 95 -10.51 -9.82 -11.47
C THR A 95 -9.85 -10.22 -12.79
N VAL A 96 -8.64 -9.71 -13.05
CA VAL A 96 -7.85 -10.02 -14.25
C VAL A 96 -7.54 -11.52 -14.31
N SER A 97 -7.05 -12.11 -13.22
CA SER A 97 -6.80 -13.56 -13.13
C SER A 97 -8.05 -14.40 -13.42
N GLU A 98 -9.22 -14.00 -12.93
CA GLU A 98 -10.46 -14.71 -13.21
C GLU A 98 -10.85 -14.63 -14.68
N TRP A 99 -10.70 -13.47 -15.32
CA TRP A 99 -11.06 -13.30 -16.72
C TRP A 99 -10.14 -14.11 -17.65
N PHE A 100 -8.83 -14.10 -17.39
CA PHE A 100 -7.88 -14.96 -18.10
C PHE A 100 -8.19 -16.45 -17.90
N ASN A 101 -8.57 -16.86 -16.69
CA ASN A 101 -8.98 -18.23 -16.46
C ASN A 101 -10.23 -18.62 -17.27
N LYS A 102 -11.25 -17.74 -17.35
CA LYS A 102 -12.44 -17.99 -18.18
C LYS A 102 -12.10 -18.15 -19.66
N ILE A 103 -11.11 -17.40 -20.16
CA ILE A 103 -10.57 -17.58 -21.51
C ILE A 103 -9.95 -18.98 -21.63
N GLY A 104 -9.10 -19.37 -20.68
CA GLY A 104 -8.50 -20.71 -20.63
C GLY A 104 -9.53 -21.85 -20.59
N THR A 105 -10.63 -21.70 -19.84
CA THR A 105 -11.73 -22.67 -19.81
C THR A 105 -12.47 -22.76 -21.15
N ARG A 106 -12.56 -21.66 -21.90
CA ARG A 106 -13.14 -21.67 -23.25
C ARG A 106 -12.22 -22.37 -24.26
N LEU A 107 -10.92 -22.21 -24.09
CA LEU A 107 -9.89 -22.87 -24.89
C LEU A 107 -9.66 -24.34 -24.49
N GLY A 108 -10.31 -24.83 -23.43
CA GLY A 108 -10.18 -26.21 -22.96
C GLY A 108 -8.86 -26.54 -22.26
N VAL A 109 -8.04 -25.53 -21.93
CA VAL A 109 -6.70 -25.71 -21.32
C VAL A 109 -6.70 -25.57 -19.80
N SER A 110 -7.80 -25.10 -19.19
CA SER A 110 -7.87 -24.88 -17.75
C SER A 110 -8.13 -26.17 -16.98
N PHE A 111 -7.36 -26.42 -15.92
CA PHE A 111 -7.55 -27.55 -15.01
C PHE A 111 -7.48 -27.11 -13.53
N THR A 112 -8.00 -27.95 -12.63
CA THR A 112 -7.93 -27.72 -11.18
C THR A 112 -6.91 -28.66 -10.56
N LEU A 113 -5.83 -28.12 -10.00
CA LEU A 113 -4.90 -28.90 -9.19
C LEU A 113 -5.58 -29.38 -7.90
N LYS A 114 -5.50 -30.69 -7.66
CA LYS A 114 -6.00 -31.37 -6.46
C LYS A 114 -4.88 -32.19 -5.83
N GLY A 115 -4.99 -32.47 -4.53
CA GLY A 115 -4.07 -33.36 -3.81
C GLY A 115 -2.86 -32.66 -3.19
N ILE A 116 -1.74 -33.39 -3.06
CA ILE A 116 -0.55 -32.96 -2.31
C ILE A 116 0.16 -31.78 -2.99
N ALA A 117 0.24 -31.78 -4.33
CA ALA A 117 0.85 -30.69 -5.08
C ALA A 117 0.18 -29.34 -4.79
N ASP A 118 -1.16 -29.31 -4.75
CA ASP A 118 -1.90 -28.09 -4.41
C ASP A 118 -1.57 -27.59 -2.99
N ARG A 119 -1.42 -28.51 -2.03
CA ARG A 119 -1.10 -28.17 -0.64
C ARG A 119 0.31 -27.61 -0.50
N ILE A 120 1.30 -28.18 -1.18
CA ILE A 120 2.69 -27.71 -1.12
C ILE A 120 2.82 -26.33 -1.78
N LEU A 121 2.25 -26.13 -2.96
CA LEU A 121 2.33 -24.84 -3.66
C LEU A 121 1.67 -23.71 -2.85
N ARG A 122 0.63 -24.01 -2.05
CA ARG A 122 -0.02 -23.03 -1.16
C ARG A 122 0.89 -22.53 -0.04
N LEU A 123 1.95 -23.25 0.32
CA LEU A 123 2.92 -22.77 1.31
C LEU A 123 3.72 -21.58 0.78
N GLY A 124 3.87 -21.45 -0.55
CA GLY A 124 4.59 -20.35 -1.19
C GLY A 124 4.10 -18.96 -0.76
N LYS A 125 2.79 -18.73 -0.74
CA LYS A 125 2.22 -17.43 -0.33
C LYS A 125 2.49 -17.09 1.14
N TYR A 126 2.62 -18.10 2.00
CA TYR A 126 2.91 -17.91 3.42
C TYR A 126 4.38 -17.56 3.66
N VAL A 127 5.27 -18.24 2.94
CA VAL A 127 6.70 -17.90 2.90
C VAL A 127 6.86 -16.46 2.39
N LEU A 128 6.21 -16.12 1.27
CA LEU A 128 6.24 -14.77 0.72
C LEU A 128 5.67 -13.73 1.69
N LEU A 129 4.56 -14.01 2.38
CA LEU A 129 4.00 -13.13 3.39
C LEU A 129 4.98 -12.87 4.53
N PHE A 130 5.62 -13.92 5.04
CA PHE A 130 6.58 -13.81 6.13
C PHE A 130 7.77 -12.95 5.74
N PHE A 131 8.43 -13.23 4.61
CA PHE A 131 9.55 -12.42 4.13
C PHE A 131 9.14 -11.00 3.78
N ALA A 132 7.99 -10.82 3.13
CA ALA A 132 7.47 -9.49 2.83
C ALA A 132 7.25 -8.65 4.08
N ALA A 133 6.59 -9.21 5.10
CA ALA A 133 6.32 -8.52 6.34
C ALA A 133 7.61 -8.28 7.15
N TYR A 134 8.51 -9.28 7.23
CA TYR A 134 9.78 -9.17 7.94
C TYR A 134 10.69 -8.08 7.35
N LEU A 135 10.90 -8.11 6.03
CA LEU A 135 11.73 -7.12 5.35
C LEU A 135 11.09 -5.74 5.41
N THR A 136 9.76 -5.64 5.29
CA THR A 136 9.06 -4.35 5.40
C THR A 136 9.17 -3.75 6.80
N MET A 137 8.99 -4.56 7.85
CA MET A 137 9.11 -4.11 9.24
C MET A 137 10.55 -3.77 9.65
N THR A 138 11.56 -4.31 8.95
CA THR A 138 12.99 -4.06 9.25
C THR A 138 13.52 -2.86 8.46
N SER A 139 13.15 -2.73 7.19
CA SER A 139 13.61 -1.65 6.30
C SER A 139 12.71 -0.41 6.33
N SER A 140 11.50 -0.51 6.88
CA SER A 140 10.42 0.49 6.71
C SER A 140 10.09 0.79 5.24
N GLU A 141 10.46 -0.09 4.31
CA GLU A 141 10.14 -0.01 2.88
C GLU A 141 9.26 -1.18 2.47
N LEU A 142 8.22 -0.93 1.66
CA LEU A 142 7.29 -1.98 1.26
C LEU A 142 7.94 -2.91 0.22
N TRP A 143 8.56 -4.00 0.68
CA TRP A 143 9.29 -4.93 -0.17
C TRP A 143 8.43 -5.57 -1.28
N CYS A 144 7.13 -5.74 -1.03
CA CYS A 144 6.18 -6.28 -2.01
C CYS A 144 6.04 -5.45 -3.29
N LYS A 145 6.45 -4.18 -3.31
CA LYS A 145 6.42 -3.34 -4.51
C LYS A 145 7.20 -3.97 -5.66
N ASN A 146 8.31 -4.63 -5.35
CA ASN A 146 9.21 -5.27 -6.32
C ASN A 146 8.56 -6.40 -7.12
N PHE A 147 7.66 -7.16 -6.51
CA PHE A 147 7.07 -8.36 -7.11
C PHE A 147 5.54 -8.27 -7.28
N CYS A 148 4.98 -7.06 -7.18
CA CYS A 148 3.54 -6.88 -7.32
C CYS A 148 3.14 -6.73 -8.81
N PRO A 149 2.28 -7.63 -9.35
CA PRO A 149 1.85 -7.57 -10.75
C PRO A 149 0.92 -6.39 -11.05
N TYR A 150 0.45 -5.70 -10.00
CA TYR A 150 -0.33 -4.48 -10.11
C TYR A 150 0.54 -3.22 -10.07
N PHE A 151 1.58 -3.20 -9.23
CA PHE A 151 2.32 -1.97 -8.95
C PHE A 151 3.11 -1.48 -10.17
N GLY A 152 3.91 -2.36 -10.80
CA GLY A 152 4.77 -1.98 -11.93
C GLY A 152 4.03 -1.38 -13.14
N PRO A 153 2.96 -2.03 -13.65
CA PRO A 153 2.20 -1.49 -14.78
C PRO A 153 1.53 -0.16 -14.48
N VAL A 154 1.05 0.02 -13.24
CA VAL A 154 0.30 1.22 -12.86
C VAL A 154 1.26 2.37 -12.57
N SER A 155 2.42 2.11 -11.95
CA SER A 155 3.45 3.13 -11.71
C SER A 155 4.29 3.47 -12.94
N GLY A 156 4.06 2.84 -14.10
CA GLY A 156 4.84 3.08 -15.31
C GLY A 156 6.28 2.57 -15.23
N PHE A 157 6.56 1.59 -14.38
CA PHE A 157 7.90 1.04 -14.15
C PHE A 157 8.94 2.09 -13.72
N ASN A 158 8.58 2.93 -12.74
CA ASN A 158 9.51 3.87 -12.11
C ASN A 158 10.76 3.18 -11.50
N VAL A 159 11.75 3.98 -11.13
CA VAL A 159 13.05 3.53 -10.54
C VAL A 159 12.91 2.63 -9.30
N ASP A 160 11.79 2.70 -8.59
CA ASP A 160 11.50 1.86 -7.42
C ASP A 160 10.98 0.46 -7.78
N VAL A 161 10.80 0.17 -9.08
CA VAL A 161 10.31 -1.11 -9.57
C VAL A 161 11.43 -1.90 -10.20
N THR A 162 11.60 -3.10 -9.69
CA THR A 162 12.49 -4.08 -10.28
C THR A 162 11.85 -4.74 -11.51
N LEU A 163 12.20 -4.22 -12.68
CA LEU A 163 11.52 -4.48 -13.95
C LEU A 163 11.38 -5.98 -14.28
N TRP A 164 12.43 -6.77 -14.11
CA TRP A 164 12.41 -8.22 -14.35
C TRP A 164 11.41 -8.97 -13.45
N ALA A 165 11.27 -8.57 -12.19
CA ALA A 165 10.42 -9.26 -11.21
C ALA A 165 8.96 -8.90 -11.43
N SER A 166 8.69 -7.63 -11.75
CA SER A 166 7.37 -7.18 -12.14
C SER A 166 6.90 -7.86 -13.44
N LEU A 167 7.75 -7.96 -14.46
CA LEU A 167 7.43 -8.68 -15.69
C LEU A 167 7.15 -10.16 -15.44
N LEU A 168 7.95 -10.82 -14.62
CA LEU A 168 7.74 -12.22 -14.25
C LEU A 168 6.44 -12.41 -13.47
N ALA A 169 6.10 -11.50 -12.55
CA ALA A 169 4.84 -11.52 -11.82
C ALA A 169 3.63 -11.32 -12.74
N ILE A 170 3.71 -10.40 -13.70
CA ILE A 170 2.66 -10.17 -14.72
C ILE A 170 2.51 -11.41 -15.60
N PHE A 171 3.62 -11.97 -16.07
CA PHE A 171 3.63 -13.20 -16.86
C PHE A 171 2.96 -14.35 -16.09
N ALA A 172 3.31 -14.52 -14.81
CA ALA A 172 2.67 -15.51 -13.93
C ALA A 172 1.16 -15.24 -13.76
N VAL A 173 0.74 -13.99 -13.60
CA VAL A 173 -0.69 -13.65 -13.51
C VAL A 173 -1.43 -13.93 -14.82
N VAL A 174 -0.87 -13.57 -15.97
CA VAL A 174 -1.55 -13.69 -17.27
C VAL A 174 -1.56 -15.14 -17.73
N ILE A 175 -0.38 -15.76 -17.86
CA ILE A 175 -0.24 -17.08 -18.45
C ILE A 175 -0.66 -18.17 -17.47
N ALA A 176 -0.16 -18.16 -16.23
CA ALA A 176 -0.47 -19.25 -15.30
C ALA A 176 -1.95 -19.22 -14.86
N SER A 177 -2.62 -18.05 -14.84
CA SER A 177 -4.07 -18.00 -14.56
C SER A 177 -4.92 -18.60 -15.68
N MET A 178 -4.43 -18.71 -16.92
CA MET A 178 -5.16 -19.41 -17.99
C MET A 178 -5.27 -20.91 -17.72
N PHE A 179 -4.22 -21.51 -17.16
CA PHE A 179 -4.18 -22.94 -16.84
C PHE A 179 -4.81 -23.25 -15.48
N ILE A 180 -4.52 -22.44 -14.46
CA ILE A 180 -4.91 -22.71 -13.07
C ILE A 180 -5.81 -21.59 -12.54
N LYS A 181 -6.97 -21.97 -11.97
CA LYS A 181 -7.93 -21.03 -11.38
C LYS A 181 -7.26 -20.16 -10.31
N LYS A 182 -7.22 -18.84 -10.55
CA LYS A 182 -6.63 -17.81 -9.67
C LYS A 182 -5.24 -18.16 -9.12
N PHE A 183 -4.35 -18.65 -9.99
CA PHE A 183 -2.97 -19.05 -9.64
C PHE A 183 -2.28 -18.09 -8.65
N TRP A 184 -2.24 -16.80 -8.98
CA TRP A 184 -1.55 -15.80 -8.16
C TRP A 184 -2.15 -15.66 -6.76
N CYS A 185 -3.47 -15.51 -6.66
CA CYS A 185 -4.17 -15.37 -5.38
C CYS A 185 -4.00 -16.62 -4.49
N LYS A 186 -3.87 -17.79 -5.12
CA LYS A 186 -3.79 -19.09 -4.43
C LYS A 186 -2.39 -19.42 -3.91
N TYR A 187 -1.34 -19.07 -4.67
CA TYR A 187 0.02 -19.54 -4.40
C TYR A 187 1.06 -18.45 -4.16
N ALA A 188 0.85 -17.21 -4.62
CA ALA A 188 1.88 -16.18 -4.59
C ALA A 188 1.47 -14.87 -3.87
N CYS A 189 0.19 -14.63 -3.63
CA CYS A 189 -0.31 -13.36 -3.13
C CYS A 189 -0.14 -13.19 -1.60
N PRO A 190 0.69 -12.24 -1.11
CA PRO A 190 0.86 -11.99 0.32
C PRO A 190 -0.44 -11.50 0.99
N LEU A 191 -1.22 -10.65 0.31
CA LEU A 191 -2.52 -10.20 0.80
C LEU A 191 -3.53 -11.35 0.92
N GLY A 192 -3.45 -12.34 0.03
CA GLY A 192 -4.26 -13.56 0.10
C GLY A 192 -3.89 -14.40 1.32
N ALA A 193 -2.60 -14.61 1.56
CA ALA A 193 -2.11 -15.30 2.76
C ALA A 193 -2.52 -14.55 4.05
N LEU A 194 -2.38 -13.23 4.07
CA LEU A 194 -2.80 -12.40 5.21
C LEU A 194 -4.30 -12.52 5.46
N SER A 195 -5.10 -12.51 4.40
CA SER A 195 -6.55 -12.74 4.50
C SER A 195 -6.88 -14.13 5.05
N ASN A 196 -6.05 -15.14 4.78
CA ASN A 196 -6.21 -16.48 5.35
C ASN A 196 -5.90 -16.51 6.85
N VAL A 197 -4.86 -15.80 7.29
CA VAL A 197 -4.50 -15.68 8.72
C VAL A 197 -5.66 -15.12 9.54
N PHE A 198 -6.27 -14.02 9.07
CA PHE A 198 -7.40 -13.39 9.78
C PHE A 198 -8.72 -14.12 9.61
N ALA A 199 -8.93 -14.83 8.49
CA ALA A 199 -10.13 -15.65 8.34
C ALA A 199 -10.13 -16.88 9.27
N ASN A 200 -8.94 -17.40 9.62
CA ASN A 200 -8.77 -18.52 10.54
C ASN A 200 -8.64 -18.06 12.01
N ILE A 201 -9.43 -17.06 12.38
CA ILE A 201 -9.34 -16.34 13.66
C ILE A 201 -9.49 -17.22 14.90
N LEU A 202 -10.17 -18.37 14.82
CA LEU A 202 -10.29 -19.27 15.98
C LEU A 202 -8.96 -19.93 16.35
N ILE A 203 -8.02 -20.04 15.40
CA ILE A 203 -6.67 -20.57 15.64
C ILE A 203 -5.69 -19.43 15.86
N THR A 204 -5.77 -18.37 15.06
CA THR A 204 -4.81 -17.26 15.11
C THR A 204 -5.12 -16.27 16.23
N GLY A 205 -6.38 -16.10 16.62
CA GLY A 205 -6.82 -15.21 17.70
C GLY A 205 -6.18 -15.52 19.06
N PRO A 206 -6.20 -16.77 19.55
CA PRO A 206 -5.50 -17.14 20.79
C PRO A 206 -4.00 -16.80 20.76
N ILE A 207 -3.33 -16.99 19.63
CA ILE A 207 -1.90 -16.65 19.47
C ILE A 207 -1.67 -15.15 19.64
N ILE A 208 -2.53 -14.31 19.03
CA ILE A 208 -2.47 -12.85 19.17
C ILE A 208 -2.72 -12.46 20.63
N ILE A 209 -3.74 -13.04 21.29
CA ILE A 209 -4.08 -12.73 22.68
C ILE A 209 -2.93 -13.08 23.63
N ILE A 210 -2.35 -14.28 23.49
CA ILE A 210 -1.21 -14.73 24.30
C ILE A 210 -0.03 -13.77 24.12
N TYR A 211 0.29 -13.38 22.88
CA TYR A 211 1.35 -12.42 22.62
C TYR A 211 1.10 -11.07 23.28
N VAL A 212 -0.12 -10.51 23.15
CA VAL A 212 -0.48 -9.24 23.78
C VAL A 212 -0.35 -9.32 25.30
N ILE A 213 -0.81 -10.42 25.93
CA ILE A 213 -0.65 -10.63 27.37
C ILE A 213 0.81 -10.67 27.77
N LEU A 214 1.67 -11.37 27.02
CA LEU A 214 3.11 -11.44 27.30
C LEU A 214 3.81 -10.08 27.17
N VAL A 215 3.45 -9.29 26.16
CA VAL A 215 3.98 -7.93 25.98
C VAL A 215 3.53 -7.01 27.12
N LEU A 216 2.25 -7.09 27.51
CA LEU A 216 1.71 -6.33 28.65
C LEU A 216 2.34 -6.75 29.99
N ALA A 217 2.75 -8.02 30.12
CA ALA A 217 3.51 -8.51 31.27
C ALA A 217 5.00 -8.10 31.28
N GLY A 218 5.43 -7.26 30.32
CA GLY A 218 6.79 -6.73 30.25
C GLY A 218 7.79 -7.64 29.52
N VAL A 219 7.34 -8.74 28.91
CA VAL A 219 8.22 -9.62 28.12
C VAL A 219 8.52 -8.95 26.77
N LYS A 220 9.79 -8.62 26.54
CA LYS A 220 10.26 -8.01 25.29
C LYS A 220 10.34 -9.04 24.15
N ILE A 221 9.20 -9.43 23.62
CA ILE A 221 9.10 -10.33 22.45
C ILE A 221 8.93 -9.49 21.19
N GLY A 222 9.90 -9.59 20.27
CA GLY A 222 9.80 -8.91 18.97
C GLY A 222 8.59 -9.38 18.16
N ILE A 223 7.96 -8.45 17.41
CA ILE A 223 6.76 -8.72 16.60
C ILE A 223 6.95 -9.83 15.55
N PHE A 224 8.21 -10.08 15.17
CA PHE A 224 8.59 -11.15 14.25
C PHE A 224 8.18 -12.54 14.74
N TRP A 225 8.27 -12.82 16.04
CA TRP A 225 7.86 -14.13 16.59
C TRP A 225 6.34 -14.32 16.50
N LEU A 226 5.58 -13.25 16.73
CA LEU A 226 4.14 -13.26 16.49
C LEU A 226 3.85 -13.55 15.02
N LEU A 227 4.49 -12.81 14.11
CA LEU A 227 4.32 -12.99 12.66
C LEU A 227 4.63 -14.44 12.25
N LEU A 228 5.76 -15.00 12.69
CA LEU A 228 6.15 -16.38 12.40
C LEU A 228 5.10 -17.37 12.91
N ALA A 229 4.66 -17.22 14.15
CA ALA A 229 3.66 -18.10 14.76
C ALA A 229 2.32 -18.07 14.00
N LEU A 230 1.85 -16.87 13.64
CA LEU A 230 0.60 -16.70 12.89
C LEU A 230 0.67 -17.33 11.49
N VAL A 231 1.78 -17.08 10.78
CA VAL A 231 2.00 -17.63 9.44
C VAL A 231 2.13 -19.15 9.50
N ALA A 232 2.93 -19.68 10.41
CA ALA A 232 3.14 -21.11 10.56
C ALA A 232 1.85 -21.85 10.95
N ALA A 233 1.10 -21.35 11.95
CA ALA A 233 -0.16 -21.95 12.37
C ALA A 233 -1.20 -21.95 11.23
N THR A 234 -1.27 -20.87 10.44
CA THR A 234 -2.20 -20.79 9.31
C THR A 234 -1.77 -21.70 8.16
N ALA A 235 -0.47 -21.74 7.84
CA ALA A 235 0.08 -22.64 6.83
C ALA A 235 -0.18 -24.11 7.19
N LEU A 236 0.04 -24.48 8.45
CA LEU A 236 -0.20 -25.83 8.97
C LEU A 236 -1.68 -26.22 8.89
N THR A 237 -2.57 -25.31 9.29
CA THR A 237 -4.03 -25.56 9.24
C THR A 237 -4.55 -25.66 7.81
N GLU A 238 -4.07 -24.83 6.87
CA GLU A 238 -4.44 -24.94 5.45
C GLU A 238 -3.88 -26.24 4.84
N ALA A 239 -2.64 -26.63 5.14
CA ALA A 239 -2.02 -27.82 4.57
C ALA A 239 -2.58 -29.14 5.12
N ILE A 240 -2.85 -29.22 6.44
CA ILE A 240 -3.34 -30.45 7.08
C ILE A 240 -4.85 -30.57 6.96
N ARG A 241 -5.59 -29.54 7.41
CA ARG A 241 -7.04 -29.62 7.62
C ARG A 241 -7.84 -29.10 6.42
N TYR A 242 -7.24 -28.27 5.58
CA TYR A 242 -7.85 -27.73 4.36
C TYR A 242 -9.25 -27.12 4.60
N LYS A 243 -9.44 -26.55 5.79
CA LYS A 243 -10.69 -25.99 6.31
C LYS A 243 -10.36 -24.84 7.24
N PHE A 244 -11.12 -23.74 7.16
CA PHE A 244 -10.94 -22.61 8.07
C PHE A 244 -11.97 -22.55 9.19
N TYR A 245 -11.46 -22.22 10.37
CA TYR A 245 -12.22 -22.02 11.58
C TYR A 245 -12.46 -20.52 11.76
N SER A 246 -13.54 -20.04 11.14
CA SER A 246 -13.96 -18.63 11.17
C SER A 246 -15.20 -18.44 12.05
N ILE A 247 -15.22 -17.33 12.80
CA ILE A 247 -16.34 -16.86 13.63
C ILE A 247 -17.47 -16.25 12.78
N SER A 248 -17.20 -15.83 11.54
CA SER A 248 -18.20 -15.19 10.67
C SER A 248 -19.47 -16.06 10.52
N PRO A 249 -20.66 -15.50 10.82
CA PRO A 249 -21.92 -16.21 10.63
C PRO A 249 -22.35 -16.24 9.14
N PHE A 250 -21.73 -15.42 8.30
CA PHE A 250 -22.10 -15.15 6.92
C PHE A 250 -21.48 -16.13 5.93
N LYS A 251 -21.78 -17.43 6.12
CA LYS A 251 -21.33 -18.52 5.25
C LYS A 251 -22.42 -18.90 4.25
N ILE A 252 -22.01 -19.40 3.09
CA ILE A 252 -22.92 -20.02 2.12
C ILE A 252 -23.32 -21.39 2.69
N ARG A 253 -24.62 -21.61 2.83
CA ARG A 253 -25.20 -22.87 3.34
C ARG A 253 -26.10 -23.50 2.29
N PRO A 254 -25.80 -24.72 1.82
CA PRO A 254 -26.73 -25.47 1.00
C PRO A 254 -27.93 -25.98 1.81
N ASP A 255 -29.10 -25.94 1.19
CA ASP A 255 -30.33 -26.54 1.69
C ASP A 255 -30.55 -27.87 0.95
N LYS A 256 -30.35 -29.00 1.63
CA LYS A 256 -30.41 -30.33 1.02
C LYS A 256 -31.80 -30.72 0.55
N ASN A 257 -32.85 -30.14 1.13
CA ASN A 257 -34.23 -30.42 0.70
C ASN A 257 -34.54 -29.82 -0.67
N LEU A 258 -33.83 -28.74 -1.04
CA LEU A 258 -34.00 -28.04 -2.31
C LEU A 258 -32.91 -28.39 -3.33
N CYS A 259 -31.76 -28.90 -2.88
CA CYS A 259 -30.62 -29.17 -3.75
C CYS A 259 -30.83 -30.42 -4.61
N THR A 260 -30.73 -30.27 -5.93
CA THR A 260 -30.83 -31.38 -6.90
C THR A 260 -29.48 -32.00 -7.27
N SER A 261 -28.39 -31.64 -6.58
CA SER A 261 -27.03 -32.12 -6.86
C SER A 261 -26.55 -31.93 -8.31
N CYS A 262 -27.09 -30.92 -9.01
CA CYS A 262 -26.79 -30.66 -10.43
C CYS A 262 -25.40 -30.08 -10.75
N THR A 263 -24.53 -29.87 -9.74
CA THR A 263 -23.15 -29.33 -9.84
C THR A 263 -22.97 -27.99 -10.59
N VAL A 264 -24.05 -27.28 -10.91
CA VAL A 264 -23.98 -25.96 -11.58
C VAL A 264 -23.19 -24.95 -10.74
N CYS A 265 -23.30 -25.02 -9.41
CA CYS A 265 -22.59 -24.16 -8.46
C CYS A 265 -21.07 -24.36 -8.51
N ASP A 266 -20.58 -25.59 -8.67
CA ASP A 266 -19.16 -25.94 -8.72
C ASP A 266 -18.50 -25.34 -9.96
N ASN A 267 -19.19 -25.47 -11.10
CA ASN A 267 -18.74 -24.95 -12.39
C ASN A 267 -18.67 -23.42 -12.43
N HIS A 268 -19.49 -22.74 -11.63
CA HIS A 268 -19.50 -21.28 -11.52
C HIS A 268 -18.63 -20.74 -10.38
N CYS A 269 -18.02 -21.60 -9.56
CA CYS A 269 -17.09 -21.16 -8.53
C CYS A 269 -15.76 -20.71 -9.17
N PRO A 270 -15.37 -19.42 -9.08
CA PRO A 270 -14.13 -18.92 -9.68
C PRO A 270 -12.88 -19.50 -9.02
N GLU A 271 -13.02 -20.03 -7.81
CA GLU A 271 -11.95 -20.69 -7.04
C GLU A 271 -11.87 -22.20 -7.33
N GLY A 272 -12.84 -22.77 -8.06
CA GLY A 272 -12.92 -24.21 -8.31
C GLY A 272 -13.29 -25.05 -7.09
N ILE A 273 -14.05 -24.48 -6.16
CA ILE A 273 -14.57 -25.19 -5.00
C ILE A 273 -15.74 -26.06 -5.46
N GLU A 274 -15.76 -27.32 -5.01
CA GLU A 274 -16.91 -28.21 -5.12
C GLU A 274 -17.94 -27.80 -4.05
N VAL A 275 -18.79 -26.83 -4.38
CA VAL A 275 -19.79 -26.27 -3.47
C VAL A 275 -20.86 -27.31 -3.13
N SER A 276 -21.24 -28.18 -4.09
CA SER A 276 -22.28 -29.18 -3.86
C SER A 276 -21.90 -30.29 -2.88
N SER A 277 -20.59 -30.52 -2.65
CA SER A 277 -20.12 -31.54 -1.70
C SER A 277 -20.26 -31.14 -0.23
N TYR A 278 -20.49 -29.84 0.06
CA TYR A 278 -20.70 -29.37 1.42
C TYR A 278 -22.13 -29.69 1.92
N GLU A 279 -22.23 -30.06 3.20
CA GLU A 279 -23.51 -30.38 3.84
C GLU A 279 -24.13 -29.23 4.63
N ASP A 280 -23.35 -28.57 5.49
CA ASP A 280 -23.82 -27.45 6.32
C ASP A 280 -23.34 -26.09 5.78
N ALA A 281 -22.03 -25.85 5.80
CA ALA A 281 -21.47 -24.55 5.42
C ALA A 281 -20.19 -24.70 4.60
N VAL A 282 -20.08 -23.89 3.54
CA VAL A 282 -18.87 -23.78 2.73
C VAL A 282 -17.77 -23.14 3.57
N THR A 283 -16.84 -23.96 4.05
CA THR A 283 -15.72 -23.57 4.95
C THR A 283 -14.36 -23.68 4.28
N HIS A 284 -14.37 -23.76 2.95
CA HIS A 284 -13.17 -23.86 2.13
C HIS A 284 -12.26 -22.63 2.30
N PRO A 285 -10.92 -22.81 2.42
CA PRO A 285 -9.96 -21.73 2.55
C PRO A 285 -10.09 -20.61 1.51
N ASP A 286 -10.34 -20.98 0.27
CA ASP A 286 -10.36 -20.04 -0.86
C ASP A 286 -11.70 -19.32 -1.04
N CYS A 287 -12.74 -19.62 -0.27
CA CYS A 287 -14.04 -18.99 -0.46
C CYS A 287 -13.97 -17.47 -0.23
N THR A 288 -14.21 -16.70 -1.30
CA THR A 288 -14.21 -15.22 -1.31
C THR A 288 -15.59 -14.59 -1.13
N LEU A 289 -16.62 -15.41 -0.87
CA LEU A 289 -18.02 -14.96 -0.76
C LEU A 289 -18.47 -14.06 -1.95
N CYS A 290 -18.02 -14.40 -3.15
CA CYS A 290 -18.37 -13.71 -4.40
C CYS A 290 -19.84 -13.91 -4.81
N LEU A 291 -20.50 -14.94 -4.25
CA LEU A 291 -21.88 -15.34 -4.51
C LEU A 291 -22.20 -15.80 -5.94
N ASP A 292 -21.18 -16.12 -6.75
CA ASP A 292 -21.39 -16.60 -8.12
C ASP A 292 -22.10 -17.96 -8.14
N CYS A 293 -21.75 -18.87 -7.23
CA CYS A 293 -22.45 -20.14 -7.06
C CYS A 293 -23.92 -19.96 -6.63
N VAL A 294 -24.20 -19.01 -5.74
CA VAL A 294 -25.56 -18.70 -5.26
C VAL A 294 -26.42 -18.12 -6.39
N LYS A 295 -25.86 -17.23 -7.22
CA LYS A 295 -26.60 -16.61 -8.33
C LYS A 295 -26.77 -17.50 -9.55
N ALA A 296 -25.85 -18.45 -9.76
CA ALA A 296 -25.94 -19.40 -10.87
C ALA A 296 -26.84 -20.61 -10.55
N CYS A 297 -27.20 -20.83 -9.28
CA CYS A 297 -28.02 -21.97 -8.89
C CYS A 297 -29.40 -21.90 -9.58
N PRO A 298 -29.82 -22.96 -10.30
CA PRO A 298 -31.10 -22.97 -11.01
C PRO A 298 -32.31 -23.12 -10.07
N VAL A 299 -32.10 -23.68 -8.88
CA VAL A 299 -33.14 -23.84 -7.86
C VAL A 299 -33.08 -22.67 -6.90
N HIS A 300 -34.19 -21.93 -6.80
CA HIS A 300 -34.29 -20.79 -5.89
C HIS A 300 -34.07 -21.25 -4.43
N ASP A 301 -33.33 -20.45 -3.67
CA ASP A 301 -33.01 -20.70 -2.25
C ASP A 301 -32.31 -22.02 -1.90
N SER A 302 -31.82 -22.80 -2.89
CA SER A 302 -31.01 -23.99 -2.60
C SER A 302 -29.65 -23.66 -1.98
N LEU A 303 -29.11 -22.47 -2.27
CA LEU A 303 -27.90 -21.94 -1.62
C LEU A 303 -28.25 -20.62 -0.91
N LYS A 304 -28.18 -20.62 0.42
CA LYS A 304 -28.55 -19.47 1.26
C LYS A 304 -27.32 -18.80 1.86
N ILE A 305 -27.43 -17.50 2.10
CA ILE A 305 -26.47 -16.73 2.90
C ILE A 305 -27.26 -15.87 3.89
N LYS A 306 -26.86 -15.88 5.15
CA LYS A 306 -27.45 -15.00 6.18
C LYS A 306 -27.25 -13.54 5.76
N GLY A 307 -28.28 -12.69 5.85
CA GLY A 307 -28.21 -11.29 5.40
C GLY A 307 -28.39 -11.08 3.89
N GLY A 308 -28.59 -12.14 3.11
CA GLY A 308 -29.00 -12.04 1.70
C GLY A 308 -27.90 -11.64 0.71
N LYS A 309 -28.28 -11.54 -0.57
CA LYS A 309 -27.35 -11.36 -1.71
C LYS A 309 -26.71 -9.96 -1.77
N TRP A 310 -27.29 -8.98 -1.07
CA TRP A 310 -26.80 -7.59 -1.01
C TRP A 310 -25.78 -7.35 0.11
N LEU A 311 -25.61 -8.31 1.03
CA LEU A 311 -24.68 -8.17 2.14
C LEU A 311 -23.23 -7.88 1.67
N PRO A 312 -22.63 -8.62 0.72
CA PRO A 312 -21.24 -8.34 0.33
C PRO A 312 -20.99 -6.93 -0.23
N PRO A 313 -21.75 -6.41 -1.22
CA PRO A 313 -21.49 -5.07 -1.74
C PRO A 313 -21.77 -3.98 -0.69
N VAL A 314 -22.81 -4.13 0.14
CA VAL A 314 -23.12 -3.15 1.20
C VAL A 314 -22.01 -3.12 2.24
N ALA A 315 -21.56 -4.28 2.71
CA ALA A 315 -20.49 -4.37 3.71
C ALA A 315 -19.17 -3.73 3.22
N ILE A 316 -18.85 -3.90 1.94
CA ILE A 316 -17.68 -3.27 1.32
C ILE A 316 -17.82 -1.74 1.29
N VAL A 317 -18.96 -1.23 0.80
CA VAL A 317 -19.18 0.22 0.70
C VAL A 317 -19.16 0.87 2.09
N VAL A 318 -19.87 0.29 3.05
CA VAL A 318 -19.88 0.77 4.45
C VAL A 318 -18.47 0.77 5.03
N MET A 319 -17.69 -0.30 4.84
CA MET A 319 -16.31 -0.37 5.33
C MET A 319 -15.43 0.73 4.72
N ILE A 320 -15.52 0.97 3.41
CA ILE A 320 -14.73 2.02 2.74
C ILE A 320 -15.13 3.41 3.26
N VAL A 321 -16.43 3.69 3.38
CA VAL A 321 -16.92 4.98 3.89
C VAL A 321 -16.43 5.21 5.32
N LEU A 322 -16.57 4.21 6.20
CA LEU A 322 -16.07 4.31 7.58
C LEU A 322 -14.55 4.53 7.59
N ALA A 323 -13.79 3.76 6.81
CA ALA A 323 -12.33 3.91 6.75
C ALA A 323 -11.90 5.32 6.32
N LEU A 324 -12.61 5.93 5.36
CA LEU A 324 -12.34 7.31 4.92
C LEU A 324 -12.69 8.35 6.00
N LEU A 325 -13.80 8.16 6.72
CA LEU A 325 -14.19 9.02 7.84
C LEU A 325 -13.15 8.97 8.97
N PHE A 326 -12.72 7.76 9.36
CA PHE A 326 -11.68 7.58 10.38
C PHE A 326 -10.34 8.16 9.94
N ALA A 327 -9.95 7.98 8.67
CA ALA A 327 -8.71 8.55 8.14
C ALA A 327 -8.67 10.08 8.21
N LYS A 328 -9.81 10.75 8.07
CA LYS A 328 -9.90 12.21 8.22
C LYS A 328 -9.75 12.65 9.69
N GLN A 329 -10.27 11.85 10.63
CA GLN A 329 -10.29 12.18 12.05
C GLN A 329 -8.97 11.93 12.76
N PHE A 330 -8.19 10.94 12.31
CA PHE A 330 -6.97 10.49 12.98
C PHE A 330 -5.74 10.62 12.08
N PRO A 331 -5.18 11.85 11.92
CA PRO A 331 -3.94 12.04 11.18
C PRO A 331 -2.78 11.35 11.92
N MET A 332 -2.03 10.52 11.21
CA MET A 332 -0.88 9.82 11.76
C MET A 332 0.41 10.46 11.27
N THR A 333 1.32 10.77 12.20
CA THR A 333 2.70 11.17 11.88
C THR A 333 3.46 9.97 11.30
N THR A 334 4.32 10.24 10.32
CA THR A 334 5.26 9.30 9.71
C THR A 334 6.45 9.05 10.63
N LEU A 335 6.96 10.14 11.22
CA LEU A 335 8.03 10.14 12.21
C LEU A 335 7.66 11.18 13.28
N SER A 336 7.74 10.78 14.54
CA SER A 336 7.50 11.64 15.69
C SER A 336 8.52 11.26 16.75
N GLU A 337 9.58 12.04 16.84
CA GLU A 337 10.64 11.82 17.82
C GLU A 337 10.87 13.11 18.62
N ARG A 338 11.17 12.93 19.90
CA ARG A 338 11.62 13.98 20.83
C ARG A 338 12.98 13.53 21.37
N TRP A 339 13.91 14.46 21.53
CA TRP A 339 15.26 14.15 21.99
C TRP A 339 15.88 15.32 22.75
N GLY A 340 17.03 15.07 23.39
CA GLY A 340 17.71 16.07 24.20
C GLY A 340 16.89 16.46 25.42
N TYR A 341 16.77 17.76 25.66
CA TYR A 341 16.12 18.33 26.85
C TYR A 341 14.65 18.69 26.60
N TYR A 342 13.95 17.93 25.75
CA TYR A 342 12.55 18.21 25.42
C TYR A 342 11.68 18.31 26.67
N ASP A 343 11.80 17.34 27.59
CA ASP A 343 10.98 17.28 28.80
C ASP A 343 11.24 18.49 29.72
N GLU A 344 12.49 18.96 29.80
CA GLU A 344 12.86 20.16 30.55
C GLU A 344 12.30 21.43 29.89
N ALA A 345 12.48 21.60 28.58
CA ALA A 345 11.96 22.74 27.83
C ALA A 345 10.42 22.80 27.87
N ASP A 346 9.76 21.64 27.81
CA ASP A 346 8.29 21.53 27.91
C ASP A 346 7.81 21.94 29.31
N SER A 347 8.52 21.53 30.37
CA SER A 347 8.22 21.95 31.75
C SER A 347 8.38 23.46 31.97
N LEU A 348 9.28 24.10 31.22
CA LEU A 348 9.56 25.54 31.28
C LEU A 348 8.72 26.35 30.28
N ASN A 349 7.85 25.72 29.48
CA ASN A 349 7.11 26.33 28.38
C ASN A 349 8.00 27.10 27.36
N THR A 350 9.24 26.65 27.15
CA THR A 350 10.18 27.27 26.19
C THR A 350 10.20 26.55 24.83
N VAL A 351 9.26 25.62 24.59
CA VAL A 351 9.20 24.87 23.33
C VAL A 351 8.50 25.70 22.25
N GLY A 352 9.29 26.26 21.34
CA GLY A 352 8.84 26.87 20.09
C GLY A 352 8.57 25.82 19.01
N LYS A 353 7.73 26.19 18.02
CA LYS A 353 7.39 25.33 16.88
C LYS A 353 7.55 26.09 15.58
N VAL A 354 8.27 25.52 14.62
CA VAL A 354 8.36 26.04 13.25
C VAL A 354 7.67 25.07 12.31
N LEU A 355 6.74 25.59 11.53
CA LEU A 355 6.03 24.83 10.51
C LEU A 355 6.68 25.02 9.15
N PHE A 356 6.99 23.91 8.48
CA PHE A 356 7.37 23.88 7.09
C PHE A 356 6.33 23.10 6.30
N GLU A 357 5.76 23.75 5.30
CA GLU A 357 4.83 23.16 4.33
C GLU A 357 5.55 22.95 2.98
N ASP A 358 5.04 22.04 2.18
CA ASP A 358 5.52 21.75 0.81
C ASP A 358 7.01 21.34 0.65
N LEU A 359 7.62 20.73 1.67
CA LEU A 359 8.95 20.10 1.56
C LEU A 359 8.93 18.87 0.63
N GLY A 360 9.21 19.08 -0.66
CA GLY A 360 9.29 18.05 -1.69
C GLY A 360 10.33 16.96 -1.44
N THR A 361 11.41 17.28 -0.74
CA THR A 361 12.44 16.34 -0.27
C THR A 361 11.90 15.31 0.71
N ILE A 362 10.79 15.59 1.40
CA ILE A 362 10.18 14.68 2.38
C ILE A 362 9.06 13.88 1.71
N HIS A 363 9.37 12.63 1.39
CA HIS A 363 8.47 11.70 0.70
C HIS A 363 8.39 10.33 1.39
N CYS A 364 9.40 10.00 2.21
CA CYS A 364 9.62 8.67 2.77
C CYS A 364 10.17 8.73 4.20
N TYR A 365 10.12 7.61 4.92
CA TYR A 365 10.75 7.50 6.24
C TYR A 365 12.26 7.79 6.16
N GLY A 366 12.95 7.27 5.13
CA GLY A 366 14.37 7.54 4.92
C GLY A 366 14.68 9.04 4.80
N SER A 367 13.87 9.80 4.05
CA SER A 367 14.00 11.25 3.92
C SER A 367 13.70 11.98 5.23
N ALA A 368 12.70 11.53 5.99
CA ALA A 368 12.38 12.07 7.31
C ALA A 368 13.51 11.81 8.32
N LYS A 369 14.12 10.62 8.30
CA LYS A 369 15.27 10.27 9.14
C LYS A 369 16.53 11.02 8.73
N SER A 370 16.74 11.24 7.43
CA SER A 370 17.83 12.08 6.93
C SER A 370 17.68 13.52 7.41
N LEU A 371 16.47 14.09 7.33
CA LEU A 371 16.17 15.41 7.91
C LEU A 371 16.39 15.41 9.42
N GLN A 372 15.91 14.39 10.13
CA GLN A 372 16.16 14.25 11.57
C GLN A 372 17.65 14.29 11.88
N ASN A 373 18.44 13.43 11.24
CA ASN A 373 19.87 13.33 11.47
C ASN A 373 20.61 14.63 11.13
N LYS A 374 20.07 15.44 10.21
CA LYS A 374 20.56 16.78 9.90
C LYS A 374 20.25 17.76 11.04
N VAL A 375 19.00 17.82 11.50
CA VAL A 375 18.56 18.82 12.52
C VAL A 375 18.99 18.45 13.94
N MET A 376 19.07 17.16 14.26
CA MET A 376 19.44 16.63 15.58
C MET A 376 20.90 16.94 15.95
N ARG A 377 21.76 17.27 14.97
CA ARG A 377 23.13 17.75 15.23
C ARG A 377 23.16 19.11 15.93
N ASN A 378 22.07 19.87 15.89
CA ASN A 378 21.99 21.19 16.48
C ASN A 378 21.33 21.11 17.86
N PRO A 379 22.00 21.54 18.95
CA PRO A 379 21.55 21.32 20.32
C PRO A 379 20.31 22.14 20.73
N GLY A 380 19.83 23.05 19.89
CA GLY A 380 18.63 23.84 20.14
C GLY A 380 17.33 23.21 19.60
N ILE A 381 17.42 22.19 18.73
CA ILE A 381 16.24 21.48 18.22
C ILE A 381 16.00 20.25 19.09
N VAL A 382 14.79 20.13 19.64
CA VAL A 382 14.41 19.15 20.68
C VAL A 382 13.38 18.13 20.19
N GLY A 383 12.87 18.28 18.98
CA GLY A 383 11.92 17.32 18.42
C GLY A 383 11.51 17.62 17.00
N LEU A 384 10.85 16.66 16.36
CA LEU A 384 10.19 16.84 15.08
C LEU A 384 8.96 15.95 14.94
N ASP A 385 7.97 16.46 14.22
CA ASP A 385 6.87 15.68 13.67
C ASP A 385 6.86 15.82 12.14
N VAL A 386 6.84 14.69 11.44
CA VAL A 386 6.84 14.65 9.97
C VAL A 386 5.60 13.93 9.48
N TRP A 387 4.91 14.54 8.53
CA TRP A 387 3.86 13.93 7.71
C TRP A 387 4.33 13.87 6.26
N ALA A 388 4.96 12.76 5.87
CA ALA A 388 5.49 12.60 4.52
C ALA A 388 4.40 12.63 3.44
N SER A 389 3.21 12.10 3.74
CA SER A 389 2.05 12.15 2.84
C SER A 389 1.56 13.57 2.52
N LYS A 390 1.84 14.53 3.41
CA LYS A 390 1.43 15.94 3.31
C LYS A 390 2.60 16.89 3.07
N LYS A 391 3.82 16.36 2.89
CA LYS A 391 5.07 17.15 2.79
C LYS A 391 5.21 18.20 3.91
N LYS A 392 4.72 17.86 5.11
CA LYS A 392 4.60 18.77 6.24
C LYS A 392 5.57 18.35 7.35
N VAL A 393 6.33 19.29 7.87
CA VAL A 393 7.25 19.08 8.98
C VAL A 393 7.05 20.15 10.04
N ILE A 394 6.92 19.73 11.29
CA ILE A 394 6.96 20.62 12.45
C ILE A 394 8.25 20.31 13.21
N LEU A 395 9.09 21.33 13.39
CA LEU A 395 10.28 21.24 14.24
C LEU A 395 9.99 21.90 15.59
N TYR A 396 10.39 21.22 16.65
CA TYR A 396 10.32 21.71 18.02
C TYR A 396 11.70 22.17 18.44
N TYR A 397 11.80 23.38 18.96
CA TYR A 397 13.06 23.98 19.39
C TYR A 397 12.91 24.71 20.71
N ASP A 398 14.02 24.89 21.41
CA ASP A 398 14.06 25.64 22.66
C ASP A 398 14.30 27.13 22.37
N THR A 399 13.30 27.97 22.66
CA THR A 399 13.33 29.42 22.43
C THR A 399 14.35 30.14 23.30
N SER A 400 14.84 29.50 24.37
CA SER A 400 15.89 30.07 25.23
C SER A 400 17.28 29.97 24.60
N ARG A 401 17.47 29.07 23.61
CA ARG A 401 18.78 28.78 23.02
C ARG A 401 18.91 29.23 21.58
N ILE A 402 17.85 29.05 20.78
CA ILE A 402 17.87 29.37 19.35
C ILE A 402 16.61 30.09 18.91
N THR A 403 16.73 30.83 17.82
CA THR A 403 15.62 31.56 17.21
C THR A 403 14.95 30.75 16.09
N GLU A 404 13.76 31.16 15.67
CA GLU A 404 13.08 30.57 14.52
C GLU A 404 13.94 30.64 13.24
N THR A 405 14.65 31.76 13.03
CA THR A 405 15.53 31.97 11.88
C THR A 405 16.70 30.97 11.88
N ASP A 406 17.24 30.63 13.05
CA ASP A 406 18.28 29.59 13.17
C ASP A 406 17.74 28.22 12.77
N VAL A 407 16.52 27.89 13.18
CA VAL A 407 15.85 26.63 12.78
C VAL A 407 15.70 26.55 11.26
N LYS A 408 15.20 27.62 10.63
CA LYS A 408 15.07 27.70 9.15
C LYS A 408 16.42 27.56 8.45
N ARG A 409 17.47 28.17 9.01
CA ARG A 409 18.85 28.04 8.49
C ARG A 409 19.36 26.61 8.53
N PHE A 410 19.04 25.85 9.57
CA PHE A 410 19.45 24.46 9.70
C PHE A 410 18.70 23.51 8.74
N VAL A 411 17.45 23.83 8.40
CA VAL A 411 16.68 23.07 7.40
C VAL A 411 17.18 23.36 5.99
N PHE A 412 17.46 24.63 5.67
CA PHE A 412 17.93 25.07 4.36
C PHE A 412 19.18 24.32 3.89
N THR A 413 19.23 24.01 2.59
CA THR A 413 20.40 23.40 1.95
C THR A 413 20.84 24.27 0.77
N PRO A 414 21.99 24.95 0.84
CA PRO A 414 22.47 25.78 -0.26
C PRO A 414 22.77 24.92 -1.48
N SER A 415 22.39 25.40 -2.65
CA SER A 415 22.58 24.68 -3.91
C SER A 415 23.29 25.55 -4.93
N ARG A 416 24.10 24.94 -5.79
CA ARG A 416 24.80 25.60 -6.90
C ARG A 416 24.64 24.77 -8.16
N TYR A 417 24.13 25.37 -9.22
CA TYR A 417 23.93 24.72 -10.51
C TYR A 417 24.71 25.44 -11.59
N ASN A 418 25.50 24.68 -12.34
CA ASN A 418 26.10 25.12 -13.59
C ASN A 418 25.31 24.51 -14.74
N MET A 419 24.58 25.33 -15.49
CA MET A 419 23.67 24.90 -16.57
C MET A 419 24.38 24.74 -17.91
N ARG A 420 25.63 25.20 -17.99
CA ARG A 420 26.42 25.34 -19.21
C ARG A 420 27.79 24.67 -19.04
N LYS A 421 27.78 23.53 -18.33
CA LYS A 421 28.99 22.75 -18.04
C LYS A 421 29.53 22.13 -19.33
N GLY A 422 30.80 22.39 -19.63
CA GLY A 422 31.48 21.79 -20.79
C GLY A 422 31.44 22.62 -22.07
N LEU A 423 30.96 23.86 -22.04
CA LEU A 423 31.17 24.79 -23.14
C LEU A 423 32.67 25.09 -23.32
N PRO A 424 33.16 25.16 -24.57
CA PRO A 424 34.52 25.59 -24.84
C PRO A 424 34.74 27.02 -24.31
N PRO A 425 35.95 27.39 -23.86
CA PRO A 425 36.23 28.70 -23.28
C PRO A 425 35.84 29.87 -24.17
N GLU A 426 35.87 29.67 -25.50
CA GLU A 426 35.52 30.64 -26.53
C GLU A 426 34.01 30.97 -26.58
N ALA A 427 33.17 30.05 -26.11
CA ALA A 427 31.70 30.19 -26.11
C ALA A 427 31.14 30.69 -24.77
N VAL A 428 32.02 31.06 -23.83
CA VAL A 428 31.63 31.64 -22.54
C VAL A 428 31.75 33.17 -22.62
N PRO A 429 30.70 33.93 -22.27
CA PRO A 429 30.73 35.39 -22.27
C PRO A 429 31.86 35.90 -21.38
N LYS A 430 32.45 37.03 -21.78
CA LYS A 430 33.56 37.64 -21.05
C LYS A 430 33.17 38.10 -19.64
N TYR A 431 31.89 38.44 -19.45
CA TYR A 431 31.31 38.80 -18.16
C TYR A 431 29.87 38.28 -18.07
N LEU A 432 29.45 37.90 -16.87
CA LEU A 432 28.07 37.51 -16.55
C LEU A 432 27.49 38.53 -15.58
N VAL A 433 26.22 38.87 -15.76
CA VAL A 433 25.47 39.71 -14.82
C VAL A 433 24.86 38.84 -13.73
N GLY A 434 25.11 39.20 -12.48
CA GLY A 434 24.59 38.52 -11.31
C GLY A 434 23.32 39.21 -10.79
N TYR A 435 22.15 38.60 -10.96
CA TYR A 435 20.91 39.08 -10.36
C TYR A 435 20.64 38.37 -9.03
N ARG A 436 20.47 39.15 -7.96
CA ARG A 436 20.09 38.63 -6.64
C ARG A 436 18.59 38.81 -6.43
N VAL A 437 17.87 37.70 -6.26
CA VAL A 437 16.41 37.67 -6.08
C VAL A 437 16.09 36.97 -4.76
N GLY A 438 15.13 37.49 -4.01
CA GLY A 438 14.57 36.84 -2.82
C GLY A 438 13.41 35.93 -3.21
N ILE A 439 13.44 34.66 -2.81
CA ILE A 439 12.40 33.66 -3.08
C ILE A 439 11.85 33.13 -1.75
N TRP A 440 10.54 33.27 -1.56
CA TRP A 440 9.84 32.69 -0.40
C TRP A 440 9.67 31.18 -0.57
N GLU A 441 9.67 30.45 0.54
CA GLU A 441 9.38 29.01 0.59
C GLU A 441 10.38 28.11 -0.18
N LEU A 442 11.58 28.61 -0.51
CA LEU A 442 12.63 27.84 -1.16
C LEU A 442 13.50 27.06 -0.17
N TRP A 443 12.95 25.99 0.41
CA TRP A 443 13.61 25.31 1.53
C TRP A 443 14.50 24.14 1.10
N ASP A 444 14.24 23.53 -0.06
CA ASP A 444 14.81 22.23 -0.36
C ASP A 444 15.42 22.06 -1.77
N GLY A 445 16.10 20.93 -1.96
CA GLY A 445 16.79 20.64 -3.22
C GLY A 445 15.85 20.36 -4.40
N VAL A 446 14.60 19.97 -4.15
CA VAL A 446 13.60 19.71 -5.20
C VAL A 446 13.11 21.03 -5.77
N ASP A 447 12.89 22.04 -4.94
CA ASP A 447 12.55 23.38 -5.40
C ASP A 447 13.67 23.97 -6.27
N ASN A 448 14.92 23.78 -5.84
CA ASN A 448 16.09 24.17 -6.62
C ASN A 448 16.15 23.40 -7.97
N LEU A 449 15.78 22.12 -8.01
CA LEU A 449 15.68 21.35 -9.25
C LEU A 449 14.57 21.88 -10.17
N HIS A 450 13.44 22.35 -9.62
CA HIS A 450 12.38 22.98 -10.40
C HIS A 450 12.85 24.30 -11.02
N ILE A 451 13.58 25.13 -10.25
CA ILE A 451 14.25 26.32 -10.77
C ILE A 451 15.22 25.94 -11.90
N TYR A 452 16.03 24.90 -11.69
CA TYR A 452 16.95 24.41 -12.72
C TYR A 452 16.21 24.06 -14.02
N ARG A 453 15.15 23.23 -13.96
CA ARG A 453 14.39 22.80 -15.14
C ARG A 453 13.67 23.94 -15.85
N MET A 454 13.28 24.98 -15.11
CA MET A 454 12.68 26.19 -15.68
C MET A 454 13.72 26.99 -16.45
N LEU A 455 14.89 27.24 -15.83
CA LEU A 455 15.95 28.08 -16.38
C LEU A 455 16.78 27.39 -17.47
N GLU A 456 16.91 26.06 -17.45
CA GLU A 456 17.64 25.29 -18.45
C GLU A 456 17.13 25.57 -19.89
N LYS A 457 15.84 25.88 -20.03
CA LYS A 457 15.19 26.25 -21.29
C LYS A 457 15.62 27.60 -21.87
N HIS A 458 16.27 28.45 -21.06
CA HIS A 458 16.69 29.78 -21.47
C HIS A 458 18.20 29.79 -21.77
N PRO A 459 18.63 30.03 -23.03
CA PRO A 459 20.03 29.95 -23.43
C PRO A 459 20.94 30.92 -22.66
N GLY A 460 20.46 32.12 -22.36
CA GLY A 460 21.22 33.17 -21.66
C GLY A 460 21.50 32.93 -20.17
N VAL A 461 20.96 31.86 -19.55
CA VAL A 461 21.22 31.56 -18.14
C VAL A 461 22.36 30.56 -18.00
N TYR A 462 23.45 30.96 -17.35
CA TYR A 462 24.66 30.14 -17.17
C TYR A 462 24.65 29.34 -15.87
N GLY A 463 23.94 29.81 -14.84
CA GLY A 463 23.79 29.07 -13.59
C GLY A 463 23.11 29.88 -12.50
N PHE A 464 22.96 29.27 -11.32
CA PHE A 464 22.50 29.96 -10.13
C PHE A 464 23.07 29.35 -8.85
N ALA A 465 23.10 30.16 -7.79
CA ALA A 465 23.49 29.76 -6.45
C ALA A 465 22.47 30.25 -5.43
N THR A 466 22.15 29.43 -4.44
CA THR A 466 21.25 29.82 -3.34
C THR A 466 21.99 29.96 -2.02
N GLU A 467 21.63 31.02 -1.29
CA GLU A 467 22.17 31.40 0.00
C GLU A 467 21.02 31.62 0.97
N PHE A 468 21.25 31.27 2.25
CA PHE A 468 20.23 31.45 3.27
C PHE A 468 19.87 32.94 3.43
N GLY A 469 18.58 33.21 3.57
CA GLY A 469 17.99 34.52 3.81
C GLY A 469 16.50 34.39 4.11
N GLU A 470 15.88 35.46 4.59
CA GLU A 470 14.44 35.56 4.73
C GLU A 470 13.96 36.79 3.93
N PRO A 471 13.52 36.62 2.67
CA PRO A 471 13.43 35.37 1.87
C PRO A 471 14.78 34.80 1.42
N VAL A 472 14.80 33.54 0.97
CA VAL A 472 16.02 32.86 0.50
C VAL A 472 16.60 33.59 -0.70
N TYR A 473 17.91 33.86 -0.69
CA TYR A 473 18.55 34.61 -1.77
C TYR A 473 19.05 33.67 -2.86
N ALA A 474 18.52 33.82 -4.07
CA ALA A 474 19.03 33.17 -5.28
C ALA A 474 19.82 34.18 -6.12
N LYS A 475 21.07 33.85 -6.44
CA LYS A 475 21.93 34.59 -7.37
C LYS A 475 21.91 33.89 -8.72
N PHE A 476 21.36 34.53 -9.75
CA PHE A 476 21.33 34.05 -11.12
C PHE A 476 22.46 34.69 -11.93
N TYR A 477 23.16 33.88 -12.72
CA TYR A 477 24.23 34.32 -13.60
C TYR A 477 23.73 34.28 -15.05
N ILE A 478 23.58 35.45 -15.65
CA ILE A 478 22.94 35.63 -16.96
C ILE A 478 23.93 36.34 -17.90
N ASP A 479 23.91 35.95 -19.17
CA ASP A 479 24.58 36.65 -20.25
C ASP A 479 23.85 37.98 -20.53
N PRO A 480 24.51 39.14 -20.42
CA PRO A 480 23.89 40.43 -20.69
C PRO A 480 23.43 40.64 -22.15
N GLU A 481 23.91 39.82 -23.09
CA GLU A 481 23.60 39.97 -24.52
C GLU A 481 22.35 39.17 -24.96
N LEU A 482 21.78 38.34 -24.09
CA LEU A 482 20.63 37.44 -24.34
C LEU A 482 19.51 37.69 -23.34
#